data_AF-A0A149USN7-F1
#
_entry.id   AF-A0A149USN7-F1
#
_cell.length_a   1.000
_cell.length_b   1.000
_cell.length_c   1.000
_cell.angle_alpha   90.00
_cell.angle_beta   90.00
_cell.angle_gamma   90.00
#
_symmetry.space_group_name_H-M   'P 1'
#
loop_
_entity.id
_entity.type
_entity.pdbx_description
1 polymer ?
#
loop_
_entity_poly.entity_id
_entity_poly.type
_entity_poly.pdbx_seq_one_letter_code
_entity_poly.pdbx_strand_id
1 'polypeptide(L)'
;MLTRRRTAGLFAAATQSILSLFTAKPAAAADPTEGGSPLRRGKTEPEASHPEPADRPGGITPTPGTTLSDAEYRPAIHFSPRIGFMNDPNGLVHDGTQWHLYYQFDPFAPYAGRVHWGHATSPDLYHWQDQPVAIDQTPAGEAFSGSAVMDAHNTSGLFPEGAGGLVALYTRAAPDRQSQYLAWSTDSGLIPTIV
;
A
#
# COMPACT_ATOMS: atom_id res chain seq x y z
N MET A 1 -57.99 -27.10 34.65
CA MET A 1 -57.00 -26.82 33.59
C MET A 1 -55.63 -26.72 34.25
N LEU A 2 -54.70 -27.58 33.85
CA LEU A 2 -53.51 -27.96 34.60
C LEU A 2 -52.32 -27.02 34.26
N THR A 3 -51.82 -26.32 35.28
CA THR A 3 -50.60 -25.50 35.25
C THR A 3 -49.37 -26.42 35.16
N ARG A 4 -48.51 -26.26 34.13
CA ARG A 4 -47.20 -26.94 34.08
C ARG A 4 -46.07 -25.95 34.36
N ARG A 5 -45.57 -25.99 35.59
CA ARG A 5 -44.18 -25.66 35.92
C ARG A 5 -43.28 -26.79 35.44
N ARG A 6 -42.16 -26.48 34.80
CA ARG A 6 -41.00 -27.39 34.72
C ARG A 6 -39.73 -26.62 35.07
N THR A 7 -39.13 -27.10 36.13
CA THR A 7 -37.84 -26.76 36.72
C THR A 7 -36.67 -27.34 35.91
N ALA A 8 -35.58 -26.57 35.91
CA ALA A 8 -34.16 -26.94 35.95
C ALA A 8 -33.67 -28.25 35.30
N GLY A 9 -32.80 -28.09 34.30
CA GLY A 9 -31.79 -29.07 33.91
C GLY A 9 -30.45 -28.37 33.79
N LEU A 10 -29.60 -28.53 34.81
CA LEU A 10 -28.21 -28.10 34.86
C LEU A 10 -27.42 -29.07 33.97
N PHE A 11 -26.86 -28.60 32.85
CA PHE A 11 -25.85 -29.35 32.10
C PHE A 11 -24.49 -28.66 32.30
N ALA A 12 -23.68 -29.23 33.19
CA ALA A 12 -22.27 -28.93 33.28
C ALA A 12 -21.56 -29.66 32.13
N ALA A 13 -21.11 -28.91 31.12
CA ALA A 13 -20.13 -29.39 30.15
C ALA A 13 -18.79 -28.75 30.51
N ALA A 14 -17.94 -29.54 31.16
CA ALA A 14 -16.54 -29.23 31.36
C ALA A 14 -15.77 -29.72 30.13
N THR A 15 -15.16 -28.84 29.34
CA THR A 15 -14.06 -29.20 28.44
C THR A 15 -13.18 -27.99 28.12
N GLN A 16 -12.05 -27.95 28.85
CA GLN A 16 -10.69 -27.54 28.46
C GLN A 16 -10.48 -26.22 27.69
N SER A 17 -10.05 -25.21 28.45
CA SER A 17 -9.28 -24.08 27.91
C SER A 17 -7.93 -24.57 27.39
N ILE A 18 -7.72 -24.49 26.08
CA ILE A 18 -6.38 -24.59 25.49
C ILE A 18 -5.76 -23.20 25.57
N LEU A 19 -4.96 -22.99 26.62
CA LEU A 19 -4.10 -21.81 26.75
C LEU A 19 -2.83 -22.09 25.92
N SER A 20 -2.84 -21.70 24.65
CA SER A 20 -1.61 -21.73 23.83
C SER A 20 -0.69 -20.59 24.27
N LEU A 21 0.24 -20.88 25.19
CA LEU A 21 1.42 -20.05 25.41
C LEU A 21 2.31 -20.15 24.15
N PHE A 22 2.24 -19.15 23.28
CA PHE A 22 3.33 -18.90 22.35
C PHE A 22 4.48 -18.27 23.13
N THR A 23 5.50 -19.07 23.43
CA THR A 23 6.78 -18.54 23.88
C THR A 23 7.46 -17.86 22.69
N ALA A 24 7.37 -16.53 22.63
CA ALA A 24 8.20 -15.73 21.73
C ALA A 24 9.67 -15.98 22.09
N LYS A 25 10.42 -16.59 21.18
CA LYS A 25 11.87 -16.74 21.30
C LYS A 25 12.49 -15.33 21.18
N PRO A 26 13.31 -14.87 22.13
CA PRO A 26 13.95 -13.56 22.00
C PRO A 26 14.90 -13.59 20.81
N ALA A 27 14.77 -12.61 19.91
CA ALA A 27 15.72 -12.37 18.84
C ALA A 27 17.07 -11.99 19.47
N ALA A 28 18.12 -12.72 19.11
CA ALA A 28 19.48 -12.41 19.54
C ALA A 28 19.89 -11.06 18.92
N ALA A 29 20.46 -10.18 19.75
CA ALA A 29 21.06 -8.94 19.32
C ALA A 29 22.26 -9.24 18.39
N ALA A 30 22.29 -8.63 17.21
CA ALA A 30 23.46 -8.62 16.34
C ALA A 30 24.38 -7.46 16.75
N ASP A 31 25.65 -7.77 16.96
CA ASP A 31 26.73 -6.85 17.34
C ASP A 31 27.14 -5.94 16.16
N PRO A 32 27.60 -4.69 16.37
CA PRO A 32 27.83 -3.73 15.29
C PRO A 32 29.33 -3.56 14.97
N THR A 33 29.75 -3.93 13.76
CA THR A 33 30.98 -3.53 13.02
C THR A 33 31.17 -4.52 11.87
N GLU A 34 31.50 -4.23 10.60
CA GLU A 34 32.13 -3.15 9.82
C GLU A 34 31.53 -3.28 8.40
N GLY A 35 31.30 -2.21 7.64
CA GLY A 35 32.33 -1.66 6.75
C GLY A 35 31.94 -1.81 5.27
N GLY A 36 31.54 -0.69 4.64
CA GLY A 36 31.59 -0.47 3.19
C GLY A 36 30.61 -1.26 2.31
N SER A 37 29.43 -0.69 2.03
CA SER A 37 28.57 -1.22 0.97
C SER A 37 29.16 -0.85 -0.41
N PRO A 38 29.49 -1.82 -1.28
CA PRO A 38 30.07 -1.53 -2.58
C PRO A 38 29.03 -0.92 -3.52
N LEU A 39 29.50 0.01 -4.34
CA LEU A 39 28.80 0.75 -5.39
C LEU A 39 27.59 0.01 -6.00
N ARG A 40 26.44 0.68 -5.91
CA ARG A 40 25.13 0.33 -6.48
C ARG A 40 25.29 -0.07 -7.96
N ARG A 41 25.31 -1.37 -8.25
CA ARG A 41 25.29 -1.90 -9.61
C ARG A 41 23.90 -1.58 -10.20
N GLY A 42 23.88 -0.94 -11.37
CA GLY A 42 22.68 -0.41 -12.01
C GLY A 42 21.54 -1.43 -12.11
N LYS A 43 20.30 -0.93 -12.02
CA LYS A 43 19.09 -1.71 -12.28
C LYS A 43 19.19 -2.26 -13.71
N THR A 44 19.44 -3.56 -13.87
CA THR A 44 19.21 -4.24 -15.15
C THR A 44 17.82 -4.88 -15.08
N GLU A 45 16.78 -4.04 -15.03
CA GLU A 45 15.44 -4.53 -15.35
C GLU A 45 15.34 -4.70 -16.87
N PRO A 46 14.77 -5.82 -17.35
CA PRO A 46 14.68 -6.12 -18.78
C PRO A 46 13.68 -5.21 -19.54
N GLU A 47 13.03 -4.27 -18.87
CA GLU A 47 11.97 -3.40 -19.43
C GLU A 47 12.28 -1.89 -19.35
N ALA A 48 13.48 -1.51 -18.90
CA ALA A 48 13.92 -0.13 -19.00
C ALA A 48 14.24 0.18 -20.49
N SER A 49 13.22 0.54 -21.25
CA SER A 49 13.36 0.96 -22.65
C SER A 49 14.32 2.14 -22.81
N HIS A 50 14.55 2.90 -21.75
CA HIS A 50 15.57 3.95 -21.66
C HIS A 50 16.20 4.00 -20.25
N PRO A 51 17.49 4.39 -20.13
CA PRO A 51 18.09 4.69 -18.84
C PRO A 51 17.41 5.93 -18.23
N GLU A 52 16.82 5.77 -17.04
CA GLU A 52 16.12 6.87 -16.39
C GLU A 52 17.12 7.91 -15.87
N PRO A 53 16.77 9.20 -15.86
CA PRO A 53 17.62 10.23 -15.25
C PRO A 53 17.97 9.93 -13.77
N ALA A 54 17.11 9.17 -13.08
CA ALA A 54 17.33 8.63 -11.73
C ALA A 54 18.52 7.67 -11.63
N ASP A 55 18.87 7.00 -12.74
CA ASP A 55 19.91 5.96 -12.77
C ASP A 55 21.32 6.53 -13.00
N ARG A 56 21.45 7.85 -13.17
CA ARG A 56 22.74 8.52 -13.40
C ARG A 56 23.44 8.85 -12.07
N PRO A 57 24.67 8.34 -11.82
CA PRO A 57 25.45 8.72 -10.64
C PRO A 57 25.71 10.23 -10.62
N GLY A 58 25.37 10.90 -9.51
CA GLY A 58 25.62 12.33 -9.33
C GLY A 58 24.59 13.28 -9.96
N GLY A 59 23.47 12.76 -10.47
CA GLY A 59 22.35 13.60 -10.90
C GLY A 59 21.75 14.37 -9.72
N ILE A 60 21.82 15.70 -9.76
CA ILE A 60 21.01 16.54 -8.88
C ILE A 60 19.58 16.43 -9.39
N THR A 61 18.72 15.69 -8.68
CA THR A 61 17.27 15.72 -8.95
C THR A 61 16.76 17.09 -8.53
N PRO A 62 16.30 17.96 -9.45
CA PRO A 62 15.67 19.20 -9.07
C PRO A 62 14.44 18.86 -8.24
N THR A 63 14.23 19.54 -7.11
CA THR A 63 12.97 19.44 -6.39
C THR A 63 11.85 19.88 -7.34
N PRO A 64 10.82 19.06 -7.56
CA PRO A 64 9.69 19.45 -8.39
C PRO A 64 9.11 20.79 -7.90
N GLY A 65 8.97 21.76 -8.81
CA GLY A 65 8.47 23.09 -8.51
C GLY A 65 7.50 23.57 -9.59
N THR A 66 6.67 24.56 -9.26
CA THR A 66 5.65 25.07 -10.17
C THR A 66 6.27 25.96 -11.26
N THR A 67 5.82 25.77 -12.50
CA THR A 67 6.29 26.53 -13.67
C THR A 67 5.14 27.26 -14.37
N LEU A 68 5.46 28.21 -15.26
CA LEU A 68 4.43 28.83 -16.11
C LEU A 68 3.75 27.82 -17.03
N SER A 69 4.47 26.79 -17.48
CA SER A 69 3.90 25.69 -18.27
C SER A 69 2.83 24.90 -17.52
N ASP A 70 2.85 24.88 -16.18
CA ASP A 70 1.82 24.18 -15.42
C ASP A 70 0.45 24.83 -15.63
N ALA A 71 0.39 26.15 -15.83
CA ALA A 71 -0.87 26.83 -16.11
C ALA A 71 -1.39 26.54 -17.53
N GLU A 72 -0.50 26.22 -18.47
CA GLU A 72 -0.83 25.99 -19.89
C GLU A 72 -1.14 24.51 -20.18
N TYR A 73 -0.39 23.59 -19.58
CA TYR A 73 -0.42 22.16 -19.93
C TYR A 73 -1.03 21.25 -18.86
N ARG A 74 -1.29 21.74 -17.63
CA ARG A 74 -1.95 20.90 -16.62
C ARG A 74 -3.40 20.64 -17.04
N PRO A 75 -3.83 19.36 -17.18
CA PRO A 75 -5.20 19.05 -17.56
C PRO A 75 -6.20 19.56 -16.51
N ALA A 76 -7.32 20.11 -16.97
CA ALA A 76 -8.36 20.63 -16.09
C ALA A 76 -9.32 19.54 -15.56
N ILE A 77 -9.51 18.44 -16.31
CA ILE A 77 -10.49 17.38 -15.99
C ILE A 77 -9.88 15.98 -15.88
N HIS A 78 -8.63 15.79 -16.34
CA HIS A 78 -7.91 14.54 -16.15
C HIS A 78 -7.06 14.66 -14.89
N PHE A 79 -7.03 13.62 -14.07
CA PHE A 79 -6.17 13.60 -12.90
C PHE A 79 -4.69 13.79 -13.29
N SER A 80 -3.99 14.64 -12.55
CA SER A 80 -2.53 14.79 -12.61
C SER A 80 -2.02 15.10 -11.21
N PRO A 81 -0.97 14.41 -10.71
CA PRO A 81 -0.44 14.69 -9.38
C PRO A 81 0.07 16.14 -9.31
N ARG A 82 0.08 16.73 -8.12
CA ARG A 82 0.58 18.12 -7.94
C ARG A 82 2.05 18.29 -8.33
N ILE A 83 2.86 17.27 -8.09
CA ILE A 83 4.29 17.24 -8.32
C ILE A 83 4.73 15.84 -8.74
N GLY A 84 5.96 15.69 -9.18
CA GLY A 84 6.60 14.39 -9.38
C GLY A 84 6.19 13.69 -10.68
N PHE A 85 6.36 12.38 -10.71
CA PHE A 85 6.08 11.52 -11.85
C PHE A 85 4.99 10.51 -11.52
N MET A 86 4.05 10.30 -12.45
CA MET A 86 2.99 9.30 -12.36
C MET A 86 2.98 8.43 -13.62
N ASN A 87 2.69 7.15 -13.43
CA ASN A 87 2.43 6.18 -14.50
C ASN A 87 1.13 5.40 -14.24
N ASP A 88 1.17 4.06 -14.19
CA ASP A 88 0.01 3.18 -14.19
C ASP A 88 -1.01 3.52 -13.09
N PRO A 89 -2.32 3.46 -13.39
CA PRO A 89 -3.35 3.46 -12.37
C PRO A 89 -3.34 2.12 -11.61
N ASN A 90 -3.47 2.22 -10.29
CA ASN A 90 -3.47 1.11 -9.35
C ASN A 90 -4.73 1.14 -8.48
N GLY A 91 -5.06 0.00 -7.88
CA GLY A 91 -5.97 -0.05 -6.73
C GLY A 91 -7.36 0.57 -6.93
N LEU A 92 -7.85 0.69 -8.17
CA LEU A 92 -9.10 1.41 -8.47
C LEU A 92 -10.30 0.77 -7.76
N VAL A 93 -10.96 1.52 -6.89
CA VAL A 93 -12.04 1.00 -6.04
C VAL A 93 -12.99 2.11 -5.62
N HIS A 94 -14.22 1.75 -5.26
CA HIS A 94 -15.19 2.65 -4.64
C HIS A 94 -15.55 2.13 -3.25
N ASP A 95 -15.43 2.95 -2.22
CA ASP A 95 -15.63 2.53 -0.81
C ASP A 95 -17.10 2.61 -0.36
N GLY A 96 -18.00 3.01 -1.27
CA GLY A 96 -19.41 3.28 -0.98
C GLY A 96 -19.73 4.78 -0.92
N THR A 97 -18.70 5.63 -0.78
CA THR A 97 -18.84 7.08 -0.70
C THR A 97 -17.92 7.83 -1.66
N GLN A 98 -16.69 7.33 -1.86
CA GLN A 98 -15.68 7.95 -2.71
C GLN A 98 -15.06 6.92 -3.66
N TRP A 99 -14.66 7.42 -4.83
CA TRP A 99 -13.75 6.72 -5.73
C TRP A 99 -12.32 6.93 -5.25
N HIS A 100 -11.54 5.87 -5.22
CA HIS A 100 -10.13 5.87 -4.90
C HIS A 100 -9.33 5.56 -6.16
N LEU A 101 -8.45 6.48 -6.52
CA LEU A 101 -7.43 6.30 -7.53
C LEU A 101 -6.10 6.16 -6.81
N TYR A 102 -5.48 5.01 -6.94
CA TYR A 102 -4.06 4.86 -6.66
C TYR A 102 -3.31 4.88 -7.98
N TYR A 103 -2.02 5.19 -7.94
CA TYR A 103 -1.21 5.26 -9.13
C TYR A 103 0.25 5.12 -8.73
N GLN A 104 1.09 4.55 -9.60
CA GLN A 104 2.50 4.57 -9.28
C GLN A 104 3.09 5.97 -9.39
N PHE A 105 3.93 6.30 -8.41
CA PHE A 105 4.28 7.67 -8.07
C PHE A 105 5.71 7.81 -7.57
N ASP A 106 6.49 8.70 -8.18
CA ASP A 106 7.73 9.23 -7.59
C ASP A 106 7.50 10.71 -7.20
N PRO A 107 7.29 11.03 -5.91
CA PRO A 107 7.04 12.40 -5.47
C PRO A 107 8.28 13.30 -5.54
N PHE A 108 9.45 12.72 -5.76
CA PHE A 108 10.73 13.38 -5.59
C PHE A 108 11.42 13.69 -6.92
N ALA A 109 10.91 13.19 -8.04
CA ALA A 109 11.48 13.38 -9.37
C ALA A 109 10.38 13.49 -10.44
N PRO A 110 10.59 14.26 -11.52
CA PRO A 110 9.66 14.35 -12.65
C PRO A 110 9.84 13.21 -13.69
N TYR A 111 10.47 12.10 -13.31
CA TYR A 111 10.73 10.92 -14.16
C TYR A 111 10.54 9.63 -13.37
N ALA A 112 10.42 8.50 -14.07
CA ALA A 112 10.25 7.20 -13.43
C ALA A 112 11.45 6.88 -12.53
N GLY A 113 11.17 6.25 -11.39
CA GLY A 113 12.15 6.14 -10.32
C GLY A 113 11.58 5.43 -9.11
N ARG A 114 11.80 6.00 -7.93
CA ARG A 114 11.41 5.43 -6.63
C ARG A 114 9.90 5.28 -6.59
N VAL A 115 9.39 4.07 -6.85
CA VAL A 115 7.95 3.86 -7.01
C VAL A 115 7.26 3.67 -5.67
N HIS A 116 6.33 4.58 -5.37
CA HIS A 116 5.31 4.50 -4.34
C HIS A 116 3.93 4.33 -5.00
N TRP A 117 2.89 4.03 -4.23
CA TRP A 117 1.52 4.30 -4.65
C TRP A 117 1.08 5.67 -4.14
N GLY A 118 0.91 6.62 -5.05
CA GLY A 118 0.16 7.85 -4.80
C GLY A 118 -1.33 7.54 -4.64
N HIS A 119 -2.08 8.48 -4.07
CA HIS A 119 -3.50 8.32 -3.79
C HIS A 119 -4.25 9.62 -4.01
N ALA A 120 -5.39 9.53 -4.68
CA ALA A 120 -6.37 10.59 -4.78
C ALA A 120 -7.78 10.01 -4.61
N THR A 121 -8.69 10.82 -4.08
CA THR A 121 -10.11 10.47 -3.99
C THR A 121 -10.98 11.44 -4.78
N SER A 122 -12.13 10.95 -5.22
CA SER A 122 -13.11 11.75 -5.95
C SER A 122 -14.53 11.30 -5.64
N PRO A 123 -15.49 12.23 -5.47
CA PRO A 123 -16.90 11.87 -5.38
C PRO A 123 -17.52 11.57 -6.76
N ASP A 124 -16.92 12.01 -7.86
CA ASP A 124 -17.57 12.05 -9.18
C ASP A 124 -16.67 11.67 -10.38
N LEU A 125 -15.41 11.29 -10.13
CA LEU A 125 -14.37 10.96 -11.12
C LEU A 125 -13.85 12.16 -11.94
N TYR A 126 -14.31 13.38 -11.67
CA TYR A 126 -13.85 14.61 -12.32
C TYR A 126 -13.06 15.50 -11.37
N HIS A 127 -13.55 15.65 -10.14
CA HIS A 127 -12.94 16.48 -9.12
C HIS A 127 -12.13 15.60 -8.17
N TRP A 128 -10.81 15.72 -8.23
CA TRP A 128 -9.88 14.89 -7.47
C TRP A 128 -9.26 15.68 -6.32
N GLN A 129 -9.19 15.02 -5.16
CA GLN A 129 -8.49 15.49 -3.97
C GLN A 129 -7.27 14.58 -3.75
N ASP A 130 -6.06 15.15 -3.81
CA ASP A 130 -4.85 14.43 -3.44
C ASP A 130 -4.93 13.99 -1.97
N GLN A 131 -4.46 12.78 -1.72
CA GLN A 131 -4.30 12.17 -0.41
C GLN A 131 -2.80 11.92 -0.15
N PRO A 132 -2.42 11.61 1.11
CA PRO A 132 -1.08 11.13 1.40
C PRO A 132 -0.70 9.89 0.55
N VAL A 133 0.60 9.66 0.38
CA VAL A 133 1.11 8.42 -0.23
C VAL A 133 0.53 7.22 0.51
N ALA A 134 -0.04 6.27 -0.25
CA ALA A 134 -0.74 5.13 0.34
C ALA A 134 0.18 3.94 0.59
N ILE A 135 1.11 3.63 -0.33
CA ILE A 135 2.08 2.54 -0.13
C ILE A 135 3.45 3.06 -0.48
N ASP A 136 4.35 3.08 0.51
CA ASP A 136 5.72 3.52 0.29
C ASP A 136 6.57 2.47 -0.43
N GLN A 137 7.61 2.93 -1.13
CA GLN A 137 8.79 2.10 -1.35
C GLN A 137 9.42 1.74 0.00
N THR A 138 10.06 0.59 0.08
CA THR A 138 10.78 0.17 1.29
C THR A 138 12.15 -0.36 0.91
N PRO A 139 13.04 -0.66 1.88
CA PRO A 139 14.28 -1.38 1.58
C PRO A 139 14.06 -2.74 0.87
N ALA A 140 12.86 -3.32 0.98
CA ALA A 140 12.48 -4.54 0.27
C ALA A 140 12.13 -4.32 -1.20
N GLY A 141 12.02 -3.07 -1.67
CA GLY A 141 11.78 -2.74 -3.07
C GLY A 141 10.73 -1.65 -3.30
N GLU A 142 10.51 -1.39 -4.58
CA GLU A 142 9.53 -0.44 -5.12
C GLU A 142 8.11 -1.02 -5.08
N ALA A 143 7.10 -0.18 -4.83
CA ALA A 143 5.71 -0.59 -4.81
C ALA A 143 5.13 -0.53 -6.23
N PHE A 144 5.34 -1.61 -6.98
CA PHE A 144 4.86 -1.74 -8.35
C PHE A 144 3.34 -1.87 -8.44
N SER A 145 2.81 -1.89 -9.67
CA SER A 145 1.38 -1.93 -9.96
C SER A 145 0.64 -3.09 -9.29
N GLY A 146 -0.67 -2.91 -9.14
CA GLY A 146 -1.54 -3.85 -8.45
C GLY A 146 -2.99 -3.38 -8.36
N SER A 147 -3.79 -4.17 -7.66
CA SER A 147 -5.24 -3.97 -7.53
C SER A 147 -5.66 -3.87 -6.06
N ALA A 148 -6.88 -3.41 -5.84
CA ALA A 148 -7.47 -3.36 -4.52
C ALA A 148 -8.92 -3.84 -4.56
N VAL A 149 -9.37 -4.39 -3.44
CA VAL A 149 -10.72 -4.95 -3.26
C VAL A 149 -11.28 -4.54 -1.90
N MET A 150 -12.59 -4.33 -1.84
CA MET A 150 -13.31 -4.18 -0.57
C MET A 150 -13.63 -5.57 -0.02
N ASP A 151 -12.95 -5.99 1.05
CA ASP A 151 -13.22 -7.23 1.77
C ASP A 151 -14.33 -7.01 2.81
N ALA A 152 -15.55 -6.78 2.33
CA ALA A 152 -16.71 -6.42 3.15
C ALA A 152 -17.13 -7.51 4.15
N HIS A 153 -16.72 -8.75 3.92
CA HIS A 153 -17.07 -9.91 4.77
C HIS A 153 -15.87 -10.47 5.54
N ASN A 154 -14.75 -9.74 5.56
CA ASN A 154 -13.52 -10.13 6.24
C ASN A 154 -13.08 -11.57 5.89
N THR A 155 -13.20 -11.93 4.61
CA THR A 155 -12.80 -13.25 4.11
C THR A 155 -11.30 -13.47 4.23
N SER A 156 -10.53 -12.37 4.28
CA SER A 156 -9.09 -12.39 4.54
C SER A 156 -8.74 -12.66 6.01
N GLY A 157 -9.66 -12.38 6.94
CA GLY A 157 -9.39 -12.43 8.39
C GLY A 157 -8.49 -11.29 8.90
N LEU A 158 -8.27 -10.25 8.09
CA LEU A 158 -7.39 -9.11 8.43
C LEU A 158 -8.08 -8.06 9.30
N PHE A 159 -9.41 -8.08 9.36
CA PHE A 159 -10.21 -7.08 10.06
C PHE A 159 -10.81 -7.64 11.36
N PRO A 160 -11.25 -6.78 12.32
CA PRO A 160 -12.04 -7.22 13.46
C PRO A 160 -13.33 -7.95 13.06
N GLU A 161 -13.88 -8.75 13.98
CA GLU A 161 -15.14 -9.46 13.75
C GLU A 161 -16.28 -8.46 13.45
N GLY A 162 -17.03 -8.72 12.37
CA GLY A 162 -18.13 -7.85 11.91
C GLY A 162 -17.67 -6.59 11.18
N ALA A 163 -16.36 -6.37 11.02
CA ALA A 163 -15.81 -5.29 10.20
C ALA A 163 -15.35 -5.81 8.83
N GLY A 164 -15.08 -4.89 7.91
CA GLY A 164 -14.44 -5.14 6.63
C GLY A 164 -13.65 -3.90 6.22
N GLY A 165 -12.86 -4.01 5.16
CA GLY A 165 -12.03 -2.90 4.73
C GLY A 165 -11.39 -3.10 3.37
N LEU A 166 -10.47 -2.20 3.04
CA LEU A 166 -9.75 -2.25 1.77
C LEU A 166 -8.56 -3.20 1.91
N VAL A 167 -8.38 -4.06 0.91
CA VAL A 167 -7.19 -4.91 0.76
C VAL A 167 -6.55 -4.61 -0.59
N ALA A 168 -5.27 -4.25 -0.60
CA ALA A 168 -4.48 -4.05 -1.80
C ALA A 168 -3.52 -5.23 -2.01
N LEU A 169 -3.45 -5.73 -3.24
CA LEU A 169 -2.46 -6.69 -3.69
C LEU A 169 -1.59 -6.02 -4.74
N TYR A 170 -0.28 -6.05 -4.55
CA TYR A 170 0.64 -5.29 -5.38
C TYR A 170 1.98 -6.00 -5.51
N THR A 171 2.74 -5.64 -6.54
CA THR A 171 4.07 -6.21 -6.72
C THR A 171 5.09 -5.39 -5.94
N ARG A 172 5.92 -6.04 -5.12
CA ARG A 172 7.14 -5.44 -4.57
C ARG A 172 8.30 -5.82 -5.46
N ALA A 173 8.91 -4.83 -6.09
CA ALA A 173 10.01 -5.01 -7.04
C ALA A 173 11.36 -4.66 -6.41
N ALA A 174 12.20 -5.67 -6.21
CA ALA A 174 13.60 -5.55 -5.85
C ALA A 174 14.47 -5.84 -7.09
N PRO A 175 15.77 -5.45 -7.10
CA PRO A 175 16.63 -5.61 -8.27
C PRO A 175 16.73 -7.04 -8.83
N ASP A 176 16.53 -8.05 -7.99
CA ASP A 176 16.67 -9.47 -8.32
C ASP A 176 15.35 -10.26 -8.19
N ARG A 177 14.25 -9.60 -7.78
CA ARG A 177 13.00 -10.30 -7.47
C ARG A 177 11.79 -9.39 -7.57
N GLN A 178 10.73 -9.90 -8.18
CA GLN A 178 9.38 -9.34 -8.06
C GLN A 178 8.52 -10.33 -7.28
N SER A 179 7.79 -9.85 -6.27
CA SER A 179 6.96 -10.70 -5.39
C SER A 179 5.64 -10.02 -5.08
N GLN A 180 4.59 -10.82 -4.88
CA GLN A 180 3.28 -10.31 -4.53
C GLN A 180 3.22 -10.00 -3.03
N TYR A 181 2.82 -8.77 -2.72
CA TYR A 181 2.65 -8.25 -1.37
C TYR A 181 1.18 -7.88 -1.16
N LEU A 182 0.81 -7.78 0.11
CA LEU A 182 -0.52 -7.40 0.52
C LEU A 182 -0.44 -6.22 1.49
N ALA A 183 -1.40 -5.33 1.42
CA ALA A 183 -1.60 -4.28 2.42
C ALA A 183 -3.10 -4.10 2.67
N TRP A 184 -3.48 -3.56 3.83
CA TRP A 184 -4.89 -3.32 4.13
C TRP A 184 -5.11 -2.04 4.94
N SER A 185 -6.34 -1.54 4.87
CA SER A 185 -6.78 -0.31 5.53
C SER A 185 -8.14 -0.51 6.20
N THR A 186 -8.25 -0.02 7.43
CA THR A 186 -9.50 0.05 8.21
C THR A 186 -10.18 1.42 8.14
N ASP A 187 -9.56 2.41 7.50
CA ASP A 187 -9.89 3.83 7.57
C ASP A 187 -10.12 4.45 6.18
N SER A 188 -10.93 3.77 5.36
CA SER A 188 -11.32 4.27 4.03
C SER A 188 -10.13 4.61 3.12
N GLY A 189 -9.12 3.72 3.07
CA GLY A 189 -8.13 3.72 2.00
C GLY A 189 -6.84 4.50 2.25
N LEU A 190 -6.63 5.08 3.43
CA LEU A 190 -5.28 5.35 3.92
C LEU A 190 -4.67 4.00 4.30
N ILE A 191 -3.56 3.57 3.71
CA ILE A 191 -3.01 2.22 3.95
C ILE A 191 -1.78 2.31 4.86
N PRO A 192 -1.91 2.40 6.20
CA PRO A 192 -0.76 2.53 7.09
C PRO A 192 -0.08 1.20 7.40
N THR A 193 -0.67 0.04 7.04
CA THR A 193 -0.18 -1.27 7.47
C THR A 193 0.16 -2.17 6.28
N ILE A 194 1.45 -2.48 6.14
CA ILE A 194 2.01 -3.43 5.16
C ILE A 194 2.34 -4.73 5.88
N VAL A 195 1.99 -5.88 5.30
CA VAL A 195 2.38 -7.22 5.79
C VAL A 195 3.05 -8.04 4.71
#